data_AF-A0A946E7C1-F1
#
_entry.id   AF-A0A946E7C1-F1
#
_cell.length_a   1.000
_cell.length_b   1.000
_cell.length_c   1.000
_cell.angle_alpha   90.00
_cell.angle_beta   90.00
_cell.angle_gamma   90.00
#
_symmetry.space_group_name_H-M   'P 1'
#
loop_
_entity.id
_entity.type
_entity.pdbx_description
1 polymer ?
#
loop_
_entity_poly.entity_id
_entity_poly.type
_entity_poly.pdbx_seq_one_letter_code
_entity_poly.pdbx_strand_id
1 'polypeptide(L)'
;MEHALEKYRSLFLLTTLLVFVNSLTLNAQVIDDFADGDFTAAPTWTGDNAFFVIDANQLRSNSSVAASYYLSTPSTLSIDAQWEFSIDFQLATSGVNYAHIFLMADNADLNAVANGYYIKVGGTADEISFYKMVSGTATLLIDGTDGTVNSSSSNP
;
A
#
# COMPACT_ATOMS: atom_id res chain seq x y z
N MET A 1 45.59 -35.09 -9.30
CA MET A 1 45.45 -34.28 -8.06
C MET A 1 45.00 -32.86 -8.40
N GLU A 2 45.65 -32.19 -9.35
CA GLU A 2 45.32 -30.83 -9.81
C GLU A 2 43.89 -30.65 -10.36
N HIS A 3 43.43 -31.56 -11.24
CA HIS A 3 42.04 -31.58 -11.73
C HIS A 3 40.97 -31.69 -10.64
N ALA A 4 41.27 -32.40 -9.54
CA ALA A 4 40.33 -32.49 -8.42
C ALA A 4 40.28 -31.15 -7.67
N LEU A 5 41.42 -30.49 -7.50
CA LEU A 5 41.53 -29.19 -6.83
C LEU A 5 40.75 -28.10 -7.57
N GLU A 6 40.80 -28.07 -8.91
CA GLU A 6 40.02 -27.11 -9.72
C GLU A 6 38.51 -27.29 -9.55
N LYS A 7 38.03 -28.54 -9.49
CA LYS A 7 36.61 -28.85 -9.29
C LYS A 7 36.10 -28.34 -7.94
N TYR A 8 36.88 -28.51 -6.87
CA TYR A 8 36.50 -28.00 -5.53
C TYR A 8 36.52 -26.47 -5.47
N ARG A 9 37.47 -25.81 -6.15
CA ARG A 9 37.51 -24.33 -6.27
C ARG A 9 36.29 -23.80 -7.01
N SER A 10 35.91 -24.43 -8.12
CA SER A 10 34.71 -24.06 -8.88
C SER A 10 33.43 -24.25 -8.07
N LEU A 11 33.32 -25.35 -7.31
CA LEU A 11 32.15 -25.63 -6.47
C LEU A 11 32.02 -24.66 -5.29
N PHE A 12 33.16 -24.31 -4.68
CA PHE A 12 33.20 -23.32 -3.60
C PHE A 12 32.76 -21.94 -4.10
N LEU A 13 33.32 -21.47 -5.22
CA LEU A 13 32.96 -20.18 -5.84
C LEU A 13 31.48 -20.13 -6.22
N LEU A 14 30.93 -21.21 -6.79
CA LEU A 14 29.51 -21.30 -7.15
C LEU A 14 28.61 -21.22 -5.92
N THR A 15 28.96 -21.92 -4.84
CA THR A 15 28.21 -21.87 -3.57
C THR A 15 28.25 -20.48 -2.96
N THR A 16 29.41 -19.82 -2.92
CA THR A 16 29.54 -18.44 -2.43
C THR A 16 28.71 -17.46 -3.27
N LEU A 17 28.74 -17.60 -4.61
CA LEU A 17 27.94 -16.78 -5.51
C LEU A 17 26.43 -16.96 -5.25
N LEU A 18 25.96 -18.21 -5.10
CA LEU A 18 24.56 -18.50 -4.79
C LEU A 18 24.12 -17.88 -3.45
N VAL A 19 24.96 -17.96 -2.40
CA VAL A 19 24.65 -17.32 -1.10
C VAL A 19 24.57 -15.79 -1.24
N PHE A 20 25.48 -15.17 -2.01
CA PHE A 20 25.45 -13.73 -2.25
C PHE A 20 24.23 -13.29 -3.10
N VAL A 21 23.85 -14.06 -4.12
CA VAL A 21 22.67 -13.75 -4.94
C VAL A 21 21.37 -13.86 -4.13
N ASN A 22 21.28 -14.78 -3.16
CA ASN A 22 20.15 -14.86 -2.23
C ASN A 22 20.10 -13.71 -1.21
N SER A 23 21.21 -13.01 -0.99
CA SER A 23 21.25 -11.80 -0.15
C SER A 23 20.89 -10.52 -0.90
N LEU A 24 20.70 -10.59 -2.22
CA LEU A 24 20.12 -9.49 -2.99
C LEU A 24 18.61 -9.50 -2.76
N THR A 25 18.13 -8.65 -1.85
CA THR A 25 16.69 -8.37 -1.74
C THR A 25 16.24 -7.63 -3.00
N LEU A 26 15.60 -8.35 -3.92
CA LEU A 26 14.81 -7.74 -4.98
C LEU A 26 13.60 -7.09 -4.32
N ASN A 27 13.59 -5.76 -4.19
CA ASN A 27 12.41 -4.99 -3.78
C ASN A 27 11.40 -5.01 -4.94
N ALA A 28 10.66 -6.11 -5.08
CA ALA A 28 9.79 -6.33 -6.22
C ALA A 28 8.42 -5.65 -6.08
N GLN A 29 8.05 -5.12 -4.91
CA GLN A 29 6.87 -4.30 -4.62
C GLN A 29 6.95 -3.82 -3.16
N VAL A 30 6.10 -2.89 -2.75
CA VAL A 30 5.92 -2.53 -1.33
C VAL A 30 5.14 -3.67 -0.66
N ILE A 31 5.67 -4.18 0.45
CA ILE A 31 5.00 -5.17 1.30
C ILE A 31 5.08 -4.65 2.72
N ASP A 32 3.94 -4.58 3.39
CA ASP A 32 3.85 -4.25 4.79
C ASP A 32 2.68 -5.01 5.41
N ASP A 33 2.96 -5.84 6.40
CA ASP A 33 1.99 -6.57 7.20
C ASP A 33 1.83 -5.99 8.61
N PHE A 34 2.53 -4.88 8.90
CA PHE A 34 2.57 -4.16 10.17
C PHE A 34 2.90 -5.06 11.38
N ALA A 35 3.51 -6.23 11.18
CA ALA A 35 3.79 -7.20 12.24
C ALA A 35 4.93 -6.74 13.17
N ASP A 36 5.72 -5.76 12.75
CA ASP A 36 6.77 -5.13 13.57
C ASP A 36 6.22 -4.06 14.54
N GLY A 37 4.95 -3.68 14.39
CA GLY A 37 4.30 -2.67 15.23
C GLY A 37 4.67 -1.23 14.90
N ASP A 38 5.35 -0.96 13.78
CA ASP A 38 5.88 0.37 13.45
C ASP A 38 5.77 0.71 11.95
N PHE A 39 4.73 1.47 11.57
CA PHE A 39 4.59 1.96 10.19
C PHE A 39 5.67 2.99 9.78
N THR A 40 6.53 3.46 10.68
CA THR A 40 7.56 4.45 10.33
C THR A 40 8.88 3.82 9.88
N ALA A 41 8.98 2.50 9.91
CA ALA A 41 10.15 1.76 9.46
C ALA A 41 9.74 0.50 8.69
N ALA A 42 10.59 0.12 7.71
CA ALA A 42 10.56 -1.20 7.08
C ALA A 42 9.19 -1.74 6.56
N PRO A 43 8.43 -1.01 5.71
CA PRO A 43 8.74 0.25 5.04
C PRO A 43 8.29 1.51 5.79
N THR A 44 8.92 2.64 5.50
CA THR A 44 8.52 3.91 6.11
C THR A 44 7.29 4.49 5.42
N TRP A 45 6.22 4.67 6.19
CA TRP A 45 5.07 5.50 5.87
C TRP A 45 5.21 6.88 6.52
N THR A 46 4.86 7.92 5.78
CA THR A 46 4.96 9.32 6.21
C THR A 46 3.69 10.09 5.92
N GLY A 47 3.41 11.11 6.73
CA GLY A 47 2.25 11.97 6.56
C GLY A 47 1.79 12.46 7.93
N ASP A 48 0.49 12.32 8.20
CA ASP A 48 -0.11 12.79 9.45
C ASP A 48 -0.05 11.70 10.54
N ASN A 49 1.18 11.31 10.93
CA ASN A 49 1.45 10.16 11.81
C ASN A 49 0.62 10.13 13.10
N ALA A 50 0.25 11.28 13.66
CA ALA A 50 -0.56 11.36 14.89
C ALA A 50 -1.98 10.78 14.75
N PHE A 51 -2.49 10.65 13.52
CA PHE A 51 -3.81 10.07 13.22
C PHE A 51 -3.74 8.57 12.90
N PHE A 52 -2.62 7.92 13.10
CA PHE A 52 -2.46 6.49 12.84
C PHE A 52 -1.78 5.77 13.99
N VAL A 53 -2.11 4.49 14.14
CA VAL A 53 -1.51 3.59 15.13
C VAL A 53 -1.49 2.19 14.55
N ILE A 54 -0.52 1.36 14.97
CA ILE A 54 -0.58 -0.07 14.74
C ILE A 54 -1.34 -0.72 15.89
N ASP A 55 -2.37 -1.49 15.55
CA ASP A 55 -3.22 -2.19 16.51
C ASP A 55 -3.50 -3.60 15.97
N ALA A 56 -3.15 -4.63 16.74
CA ALA A 56 -3.26 -6.03 16.32
C ALA A 56 -2.69 -6.31 14.90
N ASN A 57 -1.49 -5.81 14.61
CA ASN A 57 -0.78 -5.92 13.32
C ASN A 57 -1.57 -5.31 12.14
N GLN A 58 -2.33 -4.25 12.40
CA GLN A 58 -3.06 -3.51 11.37
C GLN A 58 -2.80 -2.02 11.54
N LEU A 59 -2.58 -1.33 10.43
CA LEU A 59 -2.61 0.12 10.40
C LEU A 59 -4.04 0.60 10.58
N ARG A 60 -4.29 1.31 11.69
CA ARG A 60 -5.62 1.82 12.03
C ARG A 60 -5.58 3.33 12.17
N SER A 61 -6.64 3.99 11.70
CA SER A 61 -6.85 5.41 11.99
C SER A 61 -7.09 5.65 13.49
N ASN A 62 -6.65 6.79 13.98
CA ASN A 62 -6.61 7.14 15.40
C ASN A 62 -7.06 8.59 15.64
N SER A 63 -8.16 8.99 15.00
CA SER A 63 -8.78 10.29 15.24
C SER A 63 -10.04 10.17 16.09
N SER A 64 -10.17 11.03 17.10
CA SER A 64 -11.39 11.19 17.90
C SER A 64 -12.33 12.27 17.36
N VAL A 65 -11.91 13.00 16.32
CA VAL A 65 -12.65 14.08 15.68
C VAL A 65 -12.67 13.89 14.16
N ALA A 66 -13.66 14.48 13.50
CA ALA A 66 -13.70 14.51 12.04
C ALA A 66 -12.48 15.27 11.50
N ALA A 67 -11.68 14.59 10.67
CA ALA A 67 -10.47 15.13 10.07
C ALA A 67 -10.19 14.41 8.74
N SER A 68 -9.44 15.08 7.86
CA SER A 68 -8.80 14.45 6.71
C SER A 68 -7.32 14.30 7.04
N TYR A 69 -6.79 13.11 6.82
CA TYR A 69 -5.42 12.73 7.15
C TYR A 69 -4.96 11.64 6.20
N TYR A 70 -3.64 11.52 6.03
CA TYR A 70 -3.07 10.52 5.14
C TYR A 70 -1.73 9.98 5.65
N LEU A 71 -1.40 8.80 5.12
CA LEU A 71 -0.04 8.29 5.06
C LEU A 71 0.27 7.91 3.61
N SER A 72 1.54 8.04 3.24
CA SER A 72 2.06 7.56 1.97
C SER A 72 3.41 6.86 2.19
N THR A 73 3.69 5.87 1.34
CA THR A 73 4.98 5.21 1.29
C THR A 73 5.49 5.21 -0.15
N PRO A 74 6.77 5.50 -0.40
CA PRO A 74 7.32 5.51 -1.76
C PRO A 74 7.24 4.12 -2.41
N SER A 75 6.70 4.06 -3.63
CA SER A 75 6.78 2.90 -4.51
C SER A 75 7.46 3.29 -5.82
N THR A 76 8.37 2.44 -6.30
CA THR A 76 9.07 2.66 -7.58
C THR A 76 8.52 1.80 -8.72
N LEU A 77 7.61 0.87 -8.44
CA LEU A 77 7.01 -0.01 -9.45
C LEU A 77 5.62 0.51 -9.84
N SER A 78 5.42 0.73 -11.14
CA SER A 78 4.14 1.19 -11.71
C SER A 78 3.65 0.38 -12.91
N ILE A 79 4.54 -0.39 -13.54
CA ILE A 79 4.26 -1.27 -14.69
C ILE A 79 4.43 -2.72 -14.22
N ASP A 80 3.54 -3.60 -14.67
CA ASP A 80 3.49 -5.01 -14.27
C ASP A 80 3.43 -5.19 -12.75
N ALA A 81 2.69 -4.30 -12.08
CA ALA A 81 2.46 -4.31 -10.65
C ALA A 81 1.12 -4.96 -10.29
N GLN A 82 1.09 -5.63 -9.14
CA GLN A 82 -0.14 -6.11 -8.49
C GLN A 82 -0.28 -5.39 -7.15
N TRP A 83 -1.50 -4.97 -6.83
CA TRP A 83 -1.86 -4.45 -5.52
C TRP A 83 -2.80 -5.45 -4.85
N GLU A 84 -2.45 -5.86 -3.64
CA GLU A 84 -3.26 -6.72 -2.79
C GLU A 84 -3.17 -6.18 -1.36
N PHE A 85 -4.33 -5.96 -0.74
CA PHE A 85 -4.43 -5.48 0.63
C PHE A 85 -5.82 -5.83 1.17
N SER A 86 -5.95 -5.86 2.50
CA SER A 86 -7.23 -5.95 3.20
C SER A 86 -7.56 -4.62 3.84
N ILE A 87 -8.83 -4.24 3.84
CA ILE A 87 -9.34 -3.13 4.64
C ILE A 87 -10.55 -3.59 5.45
N ASP A 88 -10.75 -2.95 6.60
CA ASP A 88 -11.99 -3.02 7.35
C ASP A 88 -12.40 -1.60 7.74
N PHE A 89 -13.38 -1.06 7.02
CA PHE A 89 -13.88 0.29 7.22
C PHE A 89 -15.01 0.27 8.25
N GLN A 90 -14.64 0.39 9.53
CA GLN A 90 -15.56 0.32 10.68
C GLN A 90 -16.33 1.62 10.94
N LEU A 91 -16.95 2.19 9.89
CA LEU A 91 -17.77 3.40 9.97
C LEU A 91 -18.83 3.41 8.87
N ALA A 92 -19.93 4.12 9.10
CA ALA A 92 -20.94 4.34 8.07
C ALA A 92 -20.41 5.33 7.03
N THR A 93 -20.31 4.88 5.79
CA THR A 93 -19.87 5.73 4.68
C THR A 93 -20.90 6.80 4.35
N SER A 94 -20.42 7.88 3.72
CA SER A 94 -21.27 8.96 3.22
C SER A 94 -20.49 9.85 2.26
N GLY A 95 -21.12 10.90 1.73
CA GLY A 95 -20.44 11.95 0.98
C GLY A 95 -19.32 12.68 1.74
N VAL A 96 -19.22 12.51 3.06
CA VAL A 96 -18.15 13.09 3.90
C VAL A 96 -17.35 12.06 4.70
N ASN A 97 -17.76 10.79 4.68
CA ASN A 97 -17.06 9.66 5.30
C ASN A 97 -16.66 8.66 4.22
N TYR A 98 -15.42 8.75 3.76
CA TYR A 98 -14.87 7.89 2.72
C TYR A 98 -13.35 7.89 2.81
N ALA A 99 -12.73 6.92 2.14
CA ALA A 99 -11.29 6.88 1.98
C ALA A 99 -10.91 6.85 0.50
N HIS A 100 -9.74 7.42 0.19
CA HIS A 100 -9.03 7.17 -1.05
C HIS A 100 -7.80 6.31 -0.73
N ILE A 101 -7.68 5.18 -1.42
CA ILE A 101 -6.50 4.32 -1.37
C ILE A 101 -5.77 4.51 -2.70
N PHE A 102 -4.73 5.34 -2.69
CA PHE A 102 -3.90 5.56 -3.87
C PHE A 102 -3.03 4.33 -4.14
N LEU A 103 -3.25 3.70 -5.28
CA LEU A 103 -2.40 2.62 -5.80
C LEU A 103 -1.12 3.21 -6.43
N MET A 104 -1.27 4.38 -7.03
CA MET A 104 -0.22 5.19 -7.63
C MET A 104 -0.55 6.68 -7.45
N ALA A 105 0.45 7.47 -7.09
CA ALA A 105 0.36 8.91 -6.95
C ALA A 105 1.67 9.57 -7.40
N ASP A 106 1.58 10.74 -8.03
CA ASP A 106 2.73 11.53 -8.48
C ASP A 106 3.33 12.43 -7.38
N ASN A 107 2.73 12.43 -6.20
CA ASN A 107 3.18 13.22 -5.05
C ASN A 107 3.04 12.41 -3.76
N ALA A 108 4.01 12.57 -2.85
CA ALA A 108 3.97 11.97 -1.52
C ALA A 108 2.97 12.67 -0.59
N ASP A 109 2.74 13.98 -0.78
CA ASP A 109 1.62 14.69 -0.14
C ASP A 109 0.34 14.38 -0.91
N LEU A 110 -0.54 13.56 -0.30
CA LEU A 110 -1.76 13.11 -0.96
C LEU A 110 -2.80 14.23 -1.18
N ASN A 111 -2.60 15.42 -0.58
CA ASN A 111 -3.41 16.60 -0.87
C ASN A 111 -2.97 17.32 -2.16
N ALA A 112 -1.78 17.02 -2.65
CA ALA A 112 -1.16 17.68 -3.80
C ALA A 112 -0.98 16.75 -5.00
N VAL A 113 -1.67 15.61 -5.02
CA VAL A 113 -1.66 14.66 -6.13
C VAL A 113 -2.39 15.25 -7.32
N ALA A 114 -1.73 15.22 -8.48
CA ALA A 114 -2.31 15.67 -9.73
C ALA A 114 -2.55 14.50 -10.70
N ASN A 115 -1.77 13.43 -10.58
CA ASN A 115 -1.88 12.26 -11.45
C ASN A 115 -1.76 10.98 -10.61
N GLY A 116 -2.67 10.04 -10.84
CA GLY A 116 -2.68 8.82 -10.05
C GLY A 116 -3.84 7.89 -10.37
N TYR A 117 -3.86 6.77 -9.66
CA TYR A 117 -4.94 5.80 -9.67
C TYR A 117 -5.29 5.47 -8.23
N TYR A 118 -6.57 5.52 -7.89
CA TYR A 118 -7.01 5.27 -6.53
C TYR A 118 -8.33 4.50 -6.50
N ILE A 119 -8.49 3.72 -5.45
CA ILE A 119 -9.76 3.13 -5.07
C ILE A 119 -10.43 4.08 -4.09
N LYS A 120 -11.71 4.36 -4.31
CA LYS A 120 -12.56 5.08 -3.37
C LYS A 120 -13.43 4.07 -2.64
N VAL A 121 -13.44 4.14 -1.31
CA VAL A 121 -14.28 3.33 -0.44
C VAL A 121 -15.28 4.26 0.25
N GLY A 122 -16.57 4.05 0.01
CA GLY A 122 -17.65 4.89 0.47
C GLY A 122 -18.02 6.02 -0.49
N GLY A 123 -18.39 7.18 0.05
CA GLY A 123 -19.01 8.27 -0.71
C GLY A 123 -20.52 8.19 -0.65
N THR A 124 -21.22 9.02 -1.44
CA THR A 124 -22.69 9.10 -1.39
C THR A 124 -23.40 7.81 -1.81
N ALA A 125 -22.78 7.01 -2.67
CA ALA A 125 -23.32 5.75 -3.15
C ALA A 125 -23.00 4.55 -2.24
N ASP A 126 -22.21 4.75 -1.17
CA ASP A 126 -21.82 3.70 -0.22
C ASP A 126 -21.25 2.44 -0.90
N GLU A 127 -20.26 2.64 -1.78
CA GLU A 127 -19.70 1.59 -2.64
C GLU A 127 -18.16 1.63 -2.71
N ILE A 128 -17.57 0.70 -3.47
CA ILE A 128 -16.14 0.69 -3.80
C ILE A 128 -15.99 0.93 -5.29
N SER A 129 -15.30 2.02 -5.67
CA SER A 129 -15.10 2.42 -7.06
C SER A 129 -13.64 2.72 -7.38
N PHE A 130 -13.25 2.53 -8.64
CA PHE A 130 -11.89 2.75 -9.10
C PHE A 130 -11.80 3.99 -10.00
N TYR A 131 -10.85 4.87 -9.70
CA TYR A 131 -10.67 6.15 -10.39
C TYR A 131 -9.26 6.32 -10.95
N LYS A 132 -9.19 7.06 -12.06
CA LYS A 132 -7.96 7.67 -12.57
C LYS A 132 -8.00 9.17 -12.37
N MET A 133 -6.90 9.76 -11.93
CA MET A 133 -6.70 11.20 -11.85
C MET A 133 -5.68 11.66 -12.91
N VAL A 134 -6.02 12.72 -13.64
CA VAL A 134 -5.11 13.38 -14.59
C VAL A 134 -5.23 14.89 -14.42
N SER A 135 -4.11 15.56 -14.14
CA SER A 135 -4.07 17.01 -13.89
C SER A 135 -5.14 17.48 -12.89
N GLY A 136 -5.33 16.72 -11.81
CA GLY A 136 -6.30 17.00 -10.73
C GLY A 136 -7.75 16.63 -11.05
N THR A 137 -8.06 16.15 -12.26
CA THR A 137 -9.41 15.71 -12.63
C THR A 137 -9.56 14.21 -12.47
N ALA A 138 -10.48 13.79 -11.61
CA ALA A 138 -10.83 12.38 -11.42
C ALA A 138 -11.82 11.89 -12.48
N THR A 139 -11.60 10.68 -12.99
CA THR A 139 -12.47 9.95 -13.92
C THR A 139 -12.77 8.58 -13.33
N LEU A 140 -14.04 8.23 -13.19
CA LEU A 140 -14.49 6.90 -12.78
C LEU A 140 -14.14 5.89 -13.87
N LEU A 141 -13.44 4.82 -13.50
CA LEU A 141 -13.08 3.71 -14.39
C LEU A 141 -13.91 2.46 -14.14
N ILE A 142 -14.18 2.15 -12.88
CA ILE A 142 -15.02 1.02 -12.47
C ILE A 142 -15.98 1.51 -11.40
N ASP A 143 -17.26 1.39 -11.71
CA ASP A 143 -18.38 1.66 -10.80
C ASP A 143 -18.67 0.38 -10.00
N GLY A 144 -18.78 0.52 -8.69
CA GLY A 144 -19.11 -0.57 -7.80
C GLY A 144 -20.61 -0.84 -7.78
N THR A 145 -21.04 -1.61 -6.79
CA THR A 145 -22.47 -1.77 -6.51
C THR A 145 -22.83 -0.86 -5.34
N ASP A 146 -23.78 0.04 -5.55
CA ASP A 146 -24.31 0.93 -4.51
C ASP A 146 -24.71 0.16 -3.25
N GLY A 147 -24.36 0.73 -2.08
CA GLY A 147 -24.70 0.17 -0.78
C GLY A 147 -23.85 -1.01 -0.32
N THR A 148 -22.77 -1.37 -1.04
CA THR A 148 -21.86 -2.46 -0.64
C THR A 148 -21.12 -2.18 0.67
N VAL A 149 -20.85 -0.91 1.00
CA VAL A 149 -20.10 -0.50 2.20
C VAL A 149 -20.91 0.40 3.14
N ASN A 150 -22.19 0.09 3.35
CA ASN A 150 -23.13 0.91 4.13
C ASN A 150 -23.25 0.57 5.63
N SER A 151 -22.42 -0.34 6.15
CA SER A 151 -22.45 -0.76 7.55
C SER A 151 -21.79 0.28 8.46
N SER A 152 -22.25 0.41 9.70
CA SER A 152 -21.59 1.23 10.71
C SER A 152 -20.55 0.47 11.54
N SER A 153 -20.40 -0.85 11.34
CA SER A 153 -19.53 -1.69 12.17
C SER A 153 -18.34 -2.26 11.44
N SER A 154 -18.51 -2.73 10.20
CA SER A 154 -17.44 -3.34 9.39
C SER A 154 -17.86 -3.34 7.94
N ASN A 155 -16.93 -2.95 7.06
CA ASN A 155 -17.08 -2.94 5.61
C ASN A 155 -15.75 -3.35 4.97
N PRO A 156 -15.75 -4.05 3.83
CA PRO A 156 -14.54 -4.38 3.08
C PRO A 156 -14.00 -3.19 2.26
#